data_AF-A0A7K7NHZ3-F1
#
_entry.id   AF-A0A7K7NHZ3-F1
#
_cell.length_a   1.000
_cell.length_b   1.000
_cell.length_c   1.000
_cell.angle_alpha   90.00
_cell.angle_beta   90.00
_cell.angle_gamma   90.00
#
_symmetry.space_group_name_H-M   'P 1'
#
loop_
_entity.id
_entity.type
_entity.pdbx_description
1 polymer ?
#
loop_
_entity_poly.entity_id
_entity_poly.type
_entity_poly.pdbx_seq_one_letter_code
_entity_poly.pdbx_strand_id
1 'polypeptide(L)'
;TYTGSILVAVNPYQLLPLYTVDQIRLYFNKRIGELPPHVFAIADNCYFNMKRNKRDQCCVISGESGAGKTESTKLILQFLAAVSGQHSWIEQQILEANPILEAFGNAKTIRNDNSSRFGKYIDIHFNHNGVIEGARIEQFLLEKSRVCRQAPEERNYHIFYCMLMGMNTEQKKMLNLGTASEYTYLTM
;
A
#
# COMPACT_ATOMS: atom_id res chain seq x y z
N THR A 1 13.73 13.98 -2.64
CA THR A 1 14.49 14.80 -3.61
C THR A 1 13.89 14.66 -5.00
N TYR A 2 13.90 15.71 -5.81
CA TYR A 2 13.47 15.61 -7.22
C TYR A 2 14.63 15.23 -8.14
N THR A 3 14.33 14.45 -9.17
CA THR A 3 15.27 14.08 -10.24
C THR A 3 14.49 14.12 -11.56
N GLY A 4 14.47 15.29 -12.20
CA GLY A 4 13.53 15.55 -13.30
C GLY A 4 12.08 15.44 -12.82
N SER A 5 11.28 14.57 -13.45
CA SER A 5 9.90 14.28 -13.06
C SER A 5 9.76 13.22 -11.96
N ILE A 6 10.86 12.65 -11.49
CA ILE A 6 10.87 11.57 -10.49
C ILE A 6 11.06 12.15 -9.09
N LEU A 7 10.25 11.67 -8.13
CA LEU A 7 10.51 11.88 -6.70
C LEU A 7 11.29 10.69 -6.14
N VAL A 8 12.49 10.95 -5.64
CA VAL A 8 13.27 10.00 -4.84
C VAL A 8 12.91 10.18 -3.37
N ALA A 9 12.33 9.15 -2.76
CA ALA A 9 12.00 9.08 -1.35
C ALA A 9 12.87 8.02 -0.67
N VAL A 10 13.33 8.31 0.56
CA VAL A 10 14.12 7.40 1.39
C VAL A 10 13.34 7.14 2.66
N ASN A 11 13.13 5.86 2.99
CA ASN A 11 12.43 5.48 4.21
C ASN A 11 13.31 5.81 5.43
N PRO A 12 12.87 6.71 6.34
CA PRO A 12 13.68 7.11 7.49
C PRO A 12 13.60 6.13 8.66
N TYR A 13 12.73 5.11 8.60
CA TYR A 13 12.45 4.18 9.71
C TYR A 13 12.02 4.87 11.02
N GLN A 14 11.52 6.10 10.94
CA GLN A 14 10.99 6.88 12.05
C GLN A 14 9.86 7.78 11.57
N LEU A 15 8.96 8.13 12.49
CA LEU A 15 7.92 9.10 12.21
C LEU A 15 8.53 10.50 12.14
N LEU A 16 8.22 11.21 11.06
CA LEU A 16 8.63 12.59 10.87
C LEU A 16 7.38 13.50 10.92
N PRO A 17 7.46 14.71 11.49
CA PRO A 17 6.35 15.65 11.57
C PRO A 17 6.10 16.36 10.21
N LEU A 18 6.15 15.62 9.10
CA LEU A 18 6.05 16.11 7.73
C LEU A 18 4.74 15.71 7.03
N TYR A 19 3.93 14.88 7.68
CA TYR A 19 2.71 14.30 7.11
C TYR A 19 1.46 14.76 7.87
N THR A 20 1.35 16.06 8.10
CA THR A 20 0.24 16.67 8.85
C THR A 20 -0.81 17.28 7.91
N VAL A 21 -2.00 17.58 8.45
CA VAL A 21 -3.05 18.30 7.73
C VAL A 21 -2.57 19.67 7.24
N ASP A 22 -1.72 20.35 8.01
CA ASP A 22 -1.14 21.63 7.60
C ASP A 22 -0.21 21.47 6.39
N GLN A 23 0.55 20.37 6.33
CA GLN A 23 1.37 20.04 5.17
C GLN A 23 0.49 19.74 3.94
N ILE A 24 -0.62 19.02 4.11
CA ILE A 24 -1.58 18.82 3.01
C ILE A 24 -2.07 20.17 2.46
N ARG A 25 -2.49 21.08 3.33
CA ARG A 25 -2.95 22.44 2.94
C ARG A 25 -1.84 23.26 2.29
N LEU A 26 -0.61 23.14 2.77
CA LEU A 26 0.54 23.85 2.23
C LEU A 26 0.84 23.43 0.79
N TYR A 27 0.77 22.13 0.50
CA TYR A 27 1.10 21.57 -0.82
C TYR A 27 -0.07 21.60 -1.81
N PHE A 28 -1.30 21.82 -1.36
CA PHE A 28 -2.47 21.88 -2.24
C PHE A 28 -2.42 23.08 -3.19
N ASN A 29 -2.73 22.84 -4.48
CA ASN A 29 -2.67 23.84 -5.56
C ASN A 29 -1.29 24.52 -5.70
N LYS A 30 -0.20 23.77 -5.49
CA LYS A 30 1.17 24.26 -5.67
C LYS A 30 1.83 23.57 -6.83
N ARG A 31 2.56 24.33 -7.66
CA ARG A 31 3.30 23.72 -8.77
C ARG A 31 4.53 22.99 -8.22
N ILE A 32 4.88 21.88 -8.87
CA ILE A 32 6.16 21.19 -8.59
C ILE A 32 7.30 22.21 -8.76
N GLY A 33 8.16 22.30 -7.75
CA GLY A 33 9.30 23.22 -7.70
C GLY A 33 9.05 24.51 -6.90
N GLU A 34 7.80 24.87 -6.60
CA GLU A 34 7.50 26.01 -5.70
C GLU A 34 7.80 25.69 -4.23
N LEU A 35 7.63 24.42 -3.85
CA LEU A 35 7.90 23.90 -2.51
C LEU A 35 8.97 22.80 -2.54
N PRO A 36 9.61 22.51 -1.39
CA PRO A 36 10.55 21.42 -1.27
C PRO A 36 9.99 20.06 -1.75
N PRO A 37 10.86 19.10 -2.12
CA PRO A 37 10.41 17.79 -2.57
C PRO A 37 9.57 17.04 -1.54
N HIS A 38 8.34 16.69 -1.91
CA HIS A 38 7.42 15.98 -1.03
C HIS A 38 6.46 15.08 -1.80
N VAL A 39 5.99 14.00 -1.17
CA VAL A 39 5.03 13.07 -1.79
C VAL A 39 3.69 13.75 -2.11
N PHE A 40 3.28 14.72 -1.29
CA PHE A 40 2.07 15.51 -1.51
C PHE A 40 2.15 16.38 -2.77
N ALA A 41 3.35 16.85 -3.16
CA ALA A 41 3.52 17.58 -4.41
C ALA A 41 3.24 16.71 -5.64
N ILE A 42 3.59 15.41 -5.57
CA ILE A 42 3.28 14.45 -6.65
C ILE A 42 1.79 14.15 -6.68
N ALA A 43 1.16 13.96 -5.52
CA ALA A 43 -0.28 13.75 -5.41
C ALA A 43 -1.09 14.95 -5.95
N ASP A 44 -0.72 16.18 -5.56
CA ASP A 44 -1.35 17.41 -6.06
C ASP A 44 -1.16 17.56 -7.57
N ASN A 45 0.04 17.26 -8.08
CA ASN A 45 0.31 17.34 -9.51
C ASN A 45 -0.56 16.38 -10.33
N CYS A 46 -0.73 15.13 -9.87
CA CYS A 46 -1.66 14.20 -10.49
C CYS A 46 -3.10 14.73 -10.42
N TYR A 47 -3.57 15.12 -9.24
CA TYR A 47 -4.94 15.61 -9.06
C TYR A 47 -5.25 16.85 -9.91
N PHE A 48 -4.34 17.82 -9.93
CA PHE A 48 -4.45 19.04 -10.72
C PHE A 48 -4.50 18.74 -12.22
N ASN A 49 -3.59 17.91 -12.74
CA ASN A 49 -3.55 17.56 -14.15
C ASN A 49 -4.76 16.75 -14.59
N MET A 50 -5.26 15.85 -13.73
CA MET A 50 -6.49 15.11 -13.97
C MET A 50 -7.68 16.06 -14.18
N LYS A 51 -7.87 17.02 -13.26
CA LYS A 51 -8.98 17.99 -13.33
C LYS A 51 -8.82 18.97 -14.50
N ARG A 52 -7.62 19.50 -14.70
CA ARG A 52 -7.33 20.51 -15.73
C ARG A 52 -7.45 19.93 -17.13
N ASN A 53 -6.88 18.76 -17.36
CA ASN A 53 -6.76 18.16 -18.69
C ASN A 53 -7.87 17.15 -18.99
N LYS A 54 -8.73 16.84 -18.00
CA LYS A 54 -9.80 15.82 -18.08
C LYS A 54 -9.26 14.48 -18.59
N ARG A 55 -8.12 14.07 -18.05
CA ARG A 55 -7.39 12.87 -18.46
C ARG A 55 -6.89 12.11 -17.25
N ASP A 56 -7.06 10.79 -17.26
CA ASP A 56 -6.60 9.92 -16.18
C ASP A 56 -5.10 10.03 -15.96
N GLN A 57 -4.69 9.85 -14.70
CA GLN A 57 -3.30 9.96 -14.26
C GLN A 57 -2.86 8.65 -13.63
N CYS A 58 -1.57 8.34 -13.76
CA CYS A 58 -0.97 7.16 -13.17
C CYS A 58 0.24 7.56 -12.33
N CYS A 59 0.25 7.17 -11.05
CA CYS A 59 1.41 7.32 -10.18
C CYS A 59 2.06 5.94 -9.99
N VAL A 60 3.29 5.78 -10.48
CA VAL A 60 4.04 4.53 -10.35
C VAL A 60 5.02 4.64 -9.19
N ILE A 61 4.88 3.75 -8.20
CA ILE A 61 5.75 3.71 -7.02
C ILE A 61 6.58 2.43 -7.10
N SER A 62 7.88 2.59 -7.26
CA SER A 62 8.83 1.48 -7.41
C SER A 62 9.94 1.55 -6.35
N GLY A 63 10.65 0.44 -6.16
CA GLY A 63 11.72 0.31 -5.17
C GLY A 63 11.77 -1.08 -4.56
N GLU A 64 12.86 -1.37 -3.86
CA GLU A 64 13.05 -2.64 -3.16
C GLU A 64 12.03 -2.85 -2.03
N SER A 65 11.95 -4.09 -1.54
CA SER A 65 11.13 -4.41 -0.37
C SER A 65 11.60 -3.60 0.84
N GLY A 66 10.67 -3.03 1.61
CA GLY A 66 10.99 -2.16 2.75
C GLY A 66 11.33 -0.70 2.41
N ALA A 67 11.46 -0.33 1.12
CA ALA A 67 11.83 1.02 0.70
C ALA A 67 10.76 2.12 0.97
N GLY A 68 9.60 1.78 1.54
CA GLY A 68 8.53 2.74 1.85
C GLY A 68 7.46 2.93 0.76
N LYS A 69 7.34 1.98 -0.18
CA LYS A 69 6.32 2.01 -1.25
C LYS A 69 4.90 2.10 -0.67
N THR A 70 4.55 1.17 0.23
CA THR A 70 3.23 1.10 0.87
C THR A 70 2.91 2.37 1.65
N GLU A 71 3.88 2.92 2.38
CA GLU A 71 3.72 4.16 3.13
C GLU A 71 3.51 5.36 2.20
N SER A 72 4.26 5.43 1.09
CA SER A 72 4.07 6.46 0.07
C SER A 72 2.66 6.39 -0.55
N THR A 73 2.15 5.19 -0.82
CA THR A 73 0.77 4.99 -1.30
C THR A 73 -0.26 5.50 -0.29
N LYS A 74 -0.12 5.16 1.00
CA LYS A 74 -1.03 5.64 2.06
C LYS A 74 -1.07 7.16 2.11
N LEU A 75 0.10 7.80 2.06
CA LEU A 75 0.22 9.27 2.09
C LEU A 75 -0.40 9.95 0.86
N ILE A 76 -0.26 9.36 -0.33
CA ILE A 76 -0.94 9.85 -1.54
C ILE A 76 -2.46 9.75 -1.40
N LEU A 77 -2.97 8.61 -0.92
CA LEU A 77 -4.42 8.42 -0.73
C LEU A 77 -4.99 9.39 0.31
N GLN A 78 -4.30 9.58 1.44
CA GLN A 78 -4.67 10.57 2.46
C GLN A 78 -4.74 11.99 1.89
N PHE A 79 -3.75 12.38 1.08
CA PHE A 79 -3.75 13.67 0.42
C PHE A 79 -4.95 13.82 -0.53
N LEU A 80 -5.16 12.84 -1.42
CA LEU A 80 -6.26 12.86 -2.40
C LEU A 80 -7.63 12.91 -1.72
N ALA A 81 -7.82 12.14 -0.66
CA ALA A 81 -9.03 12.17 0.15
C ALA A 81 -9.27 13.58 0.70
N ALA A 82 -8.29 14.15 1.41
CA ALA A 82 -8.41 15.47 2.00
C ALA A 82 -8.73 16.59 0.99
N VAL A 83 -8.10 16.58 -0.20
CA VAL A 83 -8.30 17.64 -1.22
C VAL A 83 -9.53 17.42 -2.12
N SER A 84 -10.08 16.20 -2.15
CA SER A 84 -11.31 15.88 -2.86
C SER A 84 -12.58 16.42 -2.15
N GLY A 85 -12.43 17.04 -0.98
CA GLY A 85 -13.51 17.70 -0.25
C GLY A 85 -14.32 16.78 0.65
N GLN A 86 -13.90 15.53 0.85
CA GLN A 86 -14.47 14.63 1.85
C GLN A 86 -13.36 13.84 2.56
N HIS A 87 -13.47 13.69 3.88
CA HIS A 87 -12.96 12.47 4.53
C HIS A 87 -13.80 11.31 4.00
N SER A 88 -13.49 10.89 2.77
CA SER A 88 -14.29 9.91 2.07
C SER A 88 -14.16 8.61 2.86
N TRP A 89 -15.28 8.01 3.21
CA TRP A 89 -15.33 6.67 3.77
C TRP A 89 -14.53 5.66 2.90
N ILE A 90 -14.40 5.96 1.61
CA ILE A 90 -13.57 5.23 0.63
C ILE A 90 -12.09 5.21 1.02
N GLU A 91 -11.51 6.30 1.52
CA GLU A 91 -10.13 6.32 2.02
C GLU A 91 -9.96 5.31 3.16
N GLN A 92 -10.86 5.36 4.15
CA GLN A 92 -10.85 4.44 5.28
C GLN A 92 -10.98 2.99 4.80
N GLN A 93 -11.89 2.69 3.87
CA GLN A 93 -12.03 1.36 3.31
C GLN A 93 -10.76 0.85 2.60
N ILE A 94 -10.09 1.70 1.81
CA ILE A 94 -8.84 1.31 1.16
C ILE A 94 -7.75 1.05 2.19
N LEU A 95 -7.70 1.87 3.25
CA LEU A 95 -6.74 1.68 4.34
C LEU A 95 -7.02 0.41 5.16
N GLU A 96 -8.30 0.13 5.45
CA GLU A 96 -8.77 -1.07 6.17
C GLU A 96 -8.63 -2.36 5.35
N ALA A 97 -8.63 -2.27 4.02
CA ALA A 97 -8.34 -3.40 3.16
C ALA A 97 -6.86 -3.82 3.20
N ASN A 98 -5.93 -2.93 3.58
CA ASN A 98 -4.50 -3.25 3.58
C ASN A 98 -4.15 -4.44 4.49
N PRO A 99 -4.56 -4.52 5.77
CA PRO A 99 -4.30 -5.69 6.60
C PRO A 99 -4.70 -7.03 5.95
N ILE A 100 -5.83 -7.06 5.23
CA ILE A 100 -6.30 -8.25 4.51
C ILE A 100 -5.32 -8.56 3.36
N LEU A 101 -5.01 -7.57 2.52
CA LEU A 101 -4.09 -7.74 1.40
C LEU A 101 -2.67 -8.12 1.86
N GLU A 102 -2.22 -7.60 2.99
CA GLU A 102 -0.94 -7.97 3.60
C GLU A 102 -0.96 -9.41 4.12
N ALA A 103 -2.05 -9.84 4.77
CA ALA A 103 -2.18 -11.23 5.19
C ALA A 103 -2.07 -12.21 4.01
N PHE A 104 -2.80 -11.94 2.91
CA PHE A 104 -2.84 -12.84 1.75
C PHE A 104 -1.68 -12.67 0.76
N GLY A 105 -1.03 -11.51 0.73
CA GLY A 105 -0.07 -11.14 -0.30
C GLY A 105 1.34 -10.83 0.19
N ASN A 106 1.54 -10.65 1.49
CA ASN A 106 2.88 -10.45 2.07
C ASN A 106 3.41 -11.72 2.71
N ALA A 107 4.74 -11.83 2.72
CA ALA A 107 5.48 -12.91 3.35
C ALA A 107 6.80 -12.41 3.92
N LYS A 108 7.36 -13.18 4.86
CA LYS A 108 8.74 -12.98 5.32
C LYS A 108 9.71 -13.47 4.27
N THR A 109 10.69 -12.62 3.98
CA THR A 109 11.88 -12.90 3.17
C THR A 109 13.13 -12.74 4.03
N ILE A 110 14.30 -13.06 3.50
CA ILE A 110 15.59 -12.87 4.20
C ILE A 110 15.81 -11.40 4.61
N ARG A 111 15.35 -10.43 3.79
CA ARG A 111 15.64 -9.00 3.98
C ARG A 111 14.51 -8.19 4.60
N ASN A 112 13.29 -8.73 4.60
CA ASN A 112 12.11 -8.00 5.07
C ASN A 112 11.06 -8.99 5.59
N ASP A 113 10.58 -8.75 6.81
CA ASP A 113 9.57 -9.57 7.48
C ASP A 113 8.16 -9.41 6.90
N ASN A 114 7.86 -8.29 6.24
CA ASN A 114 6.54 -7.98 5.66
C ASN A 114 6.68 -7.55 4.20
N SER A 115 7.21 -8.43 3.34
CA SER A 115 7.44 -8.16 1.92
C SER A 115 6.22 -8.48 1.08
N SER A 116 5.66 -7.51 0.37
CA SER A 116 4.63 -7.79 -0.66
C SER A 116 5.21 -8.64 -1.80
N ARG A 117 4.52 -9.74 -2.11
CA ARG A 117 4.87 -10.70 -3.18
C ARG A 117 3.84 -10.72 -4.30
N PHE A 118 3.20 -9.57 -4.50
CA PHE A 118 2.24 -9.27 -5.56
C PHE A 118 2.35 -7.79 -5.93
N GLY A 119 1.98 -7.47 -7.17
CA GLY A 119 1.72 -6.11 -7.60
C GLY A 119 0.33 -5.67 -7.19
N LYS A 120 0.20 -4.43 -6.71
CA LYS A 120 -1.07 -3.82 -6.30
C LYS A 120 -1.33 -2.59 -7.17
N TYR A 121 -2.45 -2.60 -7.88
CA TYR A 121 -2.96 -1.44 -8.61
C TYR A 121 -4.19 -0.92 -7.89
N ILE A 122 -4.18 0.36 -7.52
CA ILE A 122 -5.32 1.03 -6.87
C ILE A 122 -5.80 2.09 -7.83
N ASP A 123 -6.99 1.88 -8.37
CA ASP A 123 -7.70 2.81 -9.24
C ASP A 123 -8.64 3.66 -8.38
N ILE A 124 -8.52 4.99 -8.46
CA ILE A 124 -9.34 5.94 -7.69
C ILE A 124 -10.22 6.70 -8.67
N HIS A 125 -11.53 6.58 -8.51
CA HIS A 125 -12.50 7.18 -9.41
C HIS A 125 -12.95 8.52 -8.86
N PHE A 126 -12.79 9.55 -9.68
CA PHE A 126 -13.21 10.91 -9.39
C PHE A 126 -14.35 11.32 -10.31
N ASN A 127 -15.28 12.08 -9.77
CA ASN A 127 -16.34 12.69 -10.57
C ASN A 127 -15.88 13.98 -11.26
N HIS A 128 -16.79 14.57 -12.04
CA HIS A 128 -16.54 15.80 -12.78
C HIS A 128 -16.14 16.99 -11.89
N ASN A 129 -16.51 16.98 -10.60
CA ASN A 129 -16.14 18.02 -9.63
C ASN A 129 -14.78 17.76 -8.96
N GLY A 130 -14.18 16.59 -9.19
CA GLY A 130 -12.94 16.13 -8.56
C GLY A 130 -13.15 15.52 -7.17
N VAL A 131 -14.37 15.06 -6.86
CA VAL A 131 -14.67 14.33 -5.61
C VAL A 131 -14.46 12.84 -5.86
N ILE A 132 -13.90 12.12 -4.89
CA ILE A 132 -13.75 10.66 -4.95
C ILE A 132 -15.14 10.01 -4.85
N GLU A 133 -15.50 9.18 -5.83
CA GLU A 133 -16.77 8.42 -5.85
C GLU A 133 -16.57 6.92 -5.66
N GLY A 134 -15.35 6.42 -5.89
CA GLY A 134 -15.07 5.00 -5.72
C GLY A 134 -13.59 4.68 -5.82
N ALA A 135 -13.27 3.42 -5.52
CA ALA A 135 -11.96 2.87 -5.77
C ALA A 135 -12.04 1.38 -6.12
N ARG A 136 -11.08 0.92 -6.91
CA ARG A 136 -10.91 -0.49 -7.26
C ARG A 136 -9.48 -0.91 -6.99
N ILE A 137 -9.30 -2.05 -6.34
CA ILE A 137 -7.99 -2.65 -6.11
C ILE A 137 -7.86 -3.88 -7.00
N GLU A 138 -6.84 -3.90 -7.85
CA GLU A 138 -6.47 -5.05 -8.66
C GLU A 138 -5.12 -5.60 -8.20
N GLN A 139 -5.01 -6.94 -8.16
CA GLN A 139 -3.76 -7.62 -7.85
C GLN A 139 -3.22 -8.31 -9.09
N PHE A 140 -1.90 -8.29 -9.26
CA PHE A 140 -1.20 -8.96 -10.35
C PHE A 140 0.11 -9.58 -9.87
N LEU A 141 0.65 -10.52 -10.65
CA LEU A 141 1.98 -11.13 -10.41
C LEU A 141 2.19 -11.68 -9.00
N LEU A 142 1.19 -12.38 -8.44
CA LEU A 142 1.37 -13.13 -7.21
C LEU A 142 2.47 -14.18 -7.38
N GLU A 143 3.41 -14.26 -6.42
CA GLU A 143 4.46 -15.28 -6.41
C GLU A 143 3.87 -16.66 -6.06
N LYS A 144 3.34 -17.34 -7.07
CA LYS A 144 2.66 -18.65 -6.92
C LYS A 144 3.56 -19.74 -6.35
N SER A 145 4.85 -19.73 -6.69
CA SER A 145 5.82 -20.73 -6.20
C SER A 145 5.93 -20.75 -4.68
N ARG A 146 5.79 -19.59 -4.02
CA ARG A 146 5.88 -19.45 -2.57
C ARG A 146 4.84 -20.28 -1.81
N VAL A 147 3.71 -20.60 -2.44
CA VAL A 147 2.67 -21.42 -1.81
C VAL A 147 3.18 -22.82 -1.51
N CYS A 148 4.01 -23.39 -2.40
CA CYS A 148 4.44 -24.78 -2.31
C CYS A 148 5.92 -24.94 -1.94
N ARG A 149 6.73 -23.86 -2.01
CA ARG A 149 8.17 -23.92 -1.74
C ARG A 149 8.69 -22.59 -1.22
N GLN A 150 9.53 -22.65 -0.19
CA GLN A 150 10.24 -21.50 0.38
C GLN A 150 11.75 -21.74 0.33
N ALA A 151 12.52 -20.66 0.31
CA ALA A 151 13.96 -20.75 0.55
C ALA A 151 14.22 -20.79 2.06
N PRO A 152 15.39 -21.30 2.51
CA PRO A 152 15.76 -21.25 3.93
C PRO A 152 15.56 -19.86 4.53
N GLU A 153 15.02 -19.82 5.75
CA GLU A 153 14.70 -18.61 6.53
C GLU A 153 13.55 -17.71 5.99
N GLU A 154 12.99 -18.05 4.83
CA GLU A 154 11.76 -17.43 4.33
C GLU A 154 10.51 -18.13 4.85
N ARG A 155 9.35 -17.47 4.75
CA ARG A 155 8.06 -18.07 5.10
C ARG A 155 7.10 -18.05 3.91
N ASN A 156 6.04 -18.85 4.05
CA ASN A 156 4.86 -18.74 3.21
C ASN A 156 4.10 -17.41 3.51
N TYR A 157 2.98 -17.17 2.82
CA TYR A 157 2.14 -16.00 3.06
C TYR A 157 1.64 -15.93 4.51
N HIS A 158 1.53 -14.71 5.04
CA HIS A 158 1.20 -14.48 6.45
C HIS A 158 -0.13 -15.13 6.86
N ILE A 159 -1.12 -15.18 5.97
CA ILE A 159 -2.45 -15.72 6.25
C ILE A 159 -2.40 -17.13 6.82
N PHE A 160 -1.48 -18.00 6.36
CA PHE A 160 -1.36 -19.35 6.89
C PHE A 160 -0.97 -19.35 8.37
N TYR A 161 -0.01 -18.51 8.74
CA TYR A 161 0.44 -18.38 10.12
C TYR A 161 -0.58 -17.62 10.99
N CYS A 162 -1.19 -16.55 10.45
CA CYS A 162 -2.25 -15.80 11.13
C CYS A 162 -3.45 -16.69 11.44
N MET A 163 -3.84 -17.56 10.50
CA MET A 163 -4.93 -18.51 10.70
C MET A 163 -4.60 -19.53 11.81
N LEU A 164 -3.43 -20.16 11.73
CA LEU A 164 -3.01 -21.16 12.72
C LEU A 164 -2.78 -20.57 14.12
N MET A 165 -2.31 -19.32 14.22
CA MET A 165 -2.06 -18.68 15.52
C MET A 165 -3.29 -17.94 16.07
N GLY A 166 -4.16 -17.43 15.20
CA GLY A 166 -5.31 -16.61 15.59
C GLY A 166 -6.58 -17.39 15.88
N MET A 167 -6.72 -18.63 15.39
CA MET A 167 -7.89 -19.47 15.67
C MET A 167 -7.85 -20.09 17.06
N ASN A 168 -9.00 -20.16 17.71
CA ASN A 168 -9.16 -20.87 18.98
C ASN A 168 -9.21 -22.40 18.78
N THR A 169 -9.15 -23.15 19.87
CA THR A 169 -9.11 -24.63 19.84
C THR A 169 -10.33 -25.24 19.16
N GLU A 170 -11.53 -24.67 19.35
CA GLU A 170 -12.76 -25.17 18.73
C GLU A 170 -12.73 -25.00 17.21
N GLN A 171 -12.35 -23.80 16.73
CA GLN A 171 -12.19 -23.50 15.31
C GLN A 171 -11.15 -24.40 14.65
N LYS A 172 -9.99 -24.60 15.31
CA LYS A 172 -8.95 -25.51 14.83
C LYS A 172 -9.47 -26.93 14.72
N LYS A 173 -10.20 -27.42 15.73
CA LYS A 173 -10.78 -28.76 15.72
C LYS A 173 -11.80 -28.93 14.60
N MET A 174 -12.65 -27.93 14.34
CA MET A 174 -13.62 -27.95 13.24
C MET A 174 -12.95 -28.06 11.87
N LEU A 175 -11.79 -27.42 11.69
CA LEU A 175 -11.05 -27.39 10.43
C LEU A 175 -9.92 -28.44 10.35
N ASN A 176 -9.78 -29.29 11.37
CA ASN A 176 -8.66 -30.24 11.53
C ASN A 176 -7.28 -29.57 11.39
N LEU A 177 -7.09 -28.44 12.07
CA LEU A 177 -5.86 -27.66 12.03
C LEU A 177 -4.92 -27.98 13.21
N GLY A 178 -3.64 -28.18 12.90
CA GLY A 178 -2.55 -28.41 13.85
C GLY A 178 -1.63 -27.21 14.01
N THR A 179 -0.35 -27.46 14.31
CA THR A 179 0.71 -26.45 14.37
C THR A 179 1.36 -26.24 13.01
N ALA A 180 2.02 -25.09 12.80
CA ALA A 180 2.69 -24.80 11.52
C ALA A 180 3.73 -25.88 11.13
N SER A 181 4.38 -26.51 12.12
CA SER A 181 5.35 -27.59 11.91
C SER A 181 4.77 -28.89 11.32
N GLU A 182 3.45 -29.05 11.32
CA GLU A 182 2.78 -30.25 10.81
C GLU A 182 2.49 -30.16 9.31
N TYR A 183 2.68 -28.99 8.68
CA TYR A 183 2.34 -28.76 7.29
C TYR A 183 3.60 -28.62 6.43
N THR A 184 3.76 -29.49 5.44
CA THR A 184 4.90 -29.48 4.52
C THR A 184 5.07 -28.12 3.83
N TYR A 185 3.97 -27.44 3.45
CA TYR A 185 4.03 -26.13 2.80
C TYR A 185 4.39 -24.97 3.74
N LEU A 186 4.59 -25.23 5.04
CA LEU A 186 5.00 -24.23 6.03
C LEU A 186 6.35 -24.55 6.68
N THR A 187 6.94 -25.72 6.40
CA THR A 187 8.18 -26.23 7.02
C THR A 187 9.34 -26.49 6.06
N MET A 188 9.13 -26.35 4.74
CA MET A 188 10.19 -26.47 3.74
C MET A 188 11.21 -25.34 3.81
#